data_AF-A0A7L7IN28-F1
#
_entry.id   AF-A0A7L7IN28-F1
#
_cell.length_a   1.000
_cell.length_b   1.000
_cell.length_c   1.000
_cell.angle_alpha   90.00
_cell.angle_beta   90.00
_cell.angle_gamma   90.00
#
_symmetry.space_group_name_H-M   'P 1'
#
loop_
_entity.id
_entity.type
_entity.pdbx_description
1 polymer ?
#
loop_
_entity_poly.entity_id
_entity_poly.type
_entity_poly.pdbx_seq_one_letter_code
_entity_poly.pdbx_strand_id
1 'polypeptide(L)'
;MKLQFTLLTSALLLALPVLAKEVPLSQAADIASSVTPASASPSFDALEIQTLAQLRAALKGDAATLTRDQLEKAKQNKTQADKAWLKASGYDFRVKENQQAGIDLLSVFSKLPETVINANLQTVTAINRDASQLTRHQALADAEGISYLYFLSDALGPRLGKAFLDAYDKGDLGKAAALIKASEVSTGEAKKHFNNPRPFLIQGNTIHLVPDDVVVKDNQPYTADGGSFPSGHTNTGYTDALLMAEMIPERFDALVTRGARYGYSRIVLGVHYPLDVMGSRMVAQRNVAHYLNDASYRALFNEARDQLRTALEKECGTSLTECAKTDGKNDPYRDPAMQTFYRFTMTYDLPQQKGEQQSLKVPEGADVLLEAALPNLSAAQRQALMVKTALPAGYPLSGTTPDQQFWQRLNLPAAYALGHHAH
;
A
#
# COMPACT_ATOMS: atom_id res chain seq x y z
N MET A 1 -50.51 35.38 39.98
CA MET A 1 -49.36 34.47 39.81
C MET A 1 -49.22 34.12 38.35
N LYS A 2 -48.19 34.66 37.68
CA LYS A 2 -47.87 34.37 36.27
C LYS A 2 -46.98 33.11 36.26
N LEU A 3 -47.40 32.05 35.56
CA LEU A 3 -46.56 30.89 35.28
C LEU A 3 -45.89 31.11 33.93
N GLN A 4 -44.57 31.27 33.96
CA GLN A 4 -43.72 31.40 32.79
C GLN A 4 -43.52 30.02 32.15
N PHE A 5 -43.86 29.89 30.87
CA PHE A 5 -43.45 28.75 30.05
C PHE A 5 -42.08 29.08 29.45
N THR A 6 -41.03 28.40 29.92
CA THR A 6 -39.70 28.43 29.31
C THR A 6 -39.67 27.46 28.12
N LEU A 7 -39.55 28.02 26.91
CA LEU A 7 -39.20 27.28 25.70
C LEU A 7 -37.76 26.77 25.82
N LEU A 8 -37.59 25.45 25.96
CA LEU A 8 -36.32 24.79 25.63
C LEU A 8 -36.23 24.66 24.11
N THR A 9 -35.52 25.58 23.47
CA THR A 9 -35.02 25.40 22.10
C THR A 9 -33.92 24.35 22.11
N SER A 10 -34.23 23.12 21.73
CA SER A 10 -33.23 22.11 21.36
C SER A 10 -32.55 22.55 20.07
N ALA A 11 -31.33 23.09 20.19
CA ALA A 11 -30.47 23.31 19.05
C ALA A 11 -29.96 21.95 18.55
N LEU A 12 -30.60 21.43 17.49
CA LEU A 12 -30.07 20.31 16.72
C LEU A 12 -28.81 20.83 15.97
N LEU A 13 -27.63 20.60 16.54
CA LEU A 13 -26.37 20.75 15.82
C LEU A 13 -26.33 19.67 14.72
N LEU A 14 -26.83 20.03 13.53
CA LEU A 14 -26.53 19.32 12.30
C LEU A 14 -25.02 19.33 12.13
N ALA A 15 -24.38 18.19 12.35
CA ALA A 15 -23.00 17.96 11.94
C ALA A 15 -22.96 18.06 10.42
N LEU A 16 -22.65 19.24 9.90
CA LEU A 16 -22.30 19.39 8.49
C LEU A 16 -21.10 18.46 8.24
N PRO A 17 -21.14 17.59 7.21
CA PRO A 17 -19.95 16.86 6.83
C PRO A 17 -18.92 17.91 6.47
N VAL A 18 -17.83 17.96 7.22
CA VAL A 18 -16.65 18.74 6.83
C VAL A 18 -16.27 18.19 5.46
N LEU A 19 -16.59 18.94 4.40
CA LEU A 19 -16.06 18.68 3.07
C LEU A 19 -14.54 18.62 3.27
N ALA A 20 -13.96 17.43 3.13
CA ALA A 20 -12.52 17.26 3.26
C ALA A 20 -11.87 18.25 2.29
N LYS A 21 -11.09 19.19 2.83
CA LYS A 21 -10.33 20.11 1.98
C LYS A 21 -9.44 19.27 1.07
N GLU A 22 -9.50 19.55 -0.23
CA GLU A 22 -8.59 18.98 -1.23
C GLU A 22 -7.14 19.14 -0.73
N VAL A 23 -6.31 18.12 -0.97
CA VAL A 23 -4.90 18.13 -0.59
C VAL A 23 -4.11 18.54 -1.82
N PRO A 24 -3.55 19.76 -1.88
CA PRO A 24 -2.77 20.18 -3.04
C PRO A 24 -1.65 19.18 -3.36
N LEU A 25 -1.38 18.95 -4.64
CA LEU A 25 -0.33 18.01 -5.06
C LEU A 25 1.04 18.33 -4.45
N SER A 26 1.35 19.63 -4.27
CA SER A 26 2.56 20.06 -3.58
C SER A 26 2.59 19.61 -2.12
N GLN A 27 1.49 19.76 -1.39
CA GLN A 27 1.40 19.28 0.00
C GLN A 27 1.53 17.76 0.07
N ALA A 28 0.88 17.02 -0.83
CA ALA A 28 1.03 15.56 -0.89
C ALA A 28 2.48 15.15 -1.20
N ALA A 29 3.16 15.87 -2.10
CA ALA A 29 4.56 15.65 -2.45
C ALA A 29 5.51 15.94 -1.27
N ASP A 30 5.28 17.03 -0.53
CA ASP A 30 6.07 17.38 0.66
C ASP A 30 5.96 16.29 1.73
N ILE A 31 4.73 15.82 1.99
CA ILE A 31 4.51 14.71 2.94
C ILE A 31 5.18 13.43 2.43
N ALA A 32 5.03 13.09 1.15
CA ALA A 32 5.68 11.92 0.56
C ALA A 32 7.21 11.98 0.63
N SER A 33 7.79 13.17 0.58
CA SER A 33 9.23 13.41 0.70
C SER A 33 9.74 13.27 2.14
N SER A 34 8.88 13.40 3.16
CA SER A 34 9.28 13.29 4.58
C SER A 34 9.72 11.88 5.00
N VAL A 35 9.29 10.86 4.25
CA VAL A 35 9.64 9.43 4.40
C VAL A 35 10.64 8.98 3.34
N THR A 36 11.59 9.85 2.99
CA THR A 36 12.74 9.56 2.11
C THR A 36 14.02 9.94 2.85
N PRO A 37 15.23 9.76 2.28
CA PRO A 37 16.46 10.31 2.84
C PRO A 37 16.51 11.86 2.98
N ALA A 38 15.41 12.56 2.65
CA ALA A 38 15.19 13.97 3.00
C ALA A 38 14.61 14.15 4.43
N SER A 39 14.46 13.06 5.19
CA SER A 39 13.86 13.09 6.53
C SER A 39 14.69 13.95 7.47
N ALA A 40 14.04 14.52 8.48
CA ALA A 40 14.76 15.20 9.57
C ALA A 40 15.39 14.21 10.57
N SER A 41 15.18 12.89 10.40
CA SER A 41 15.63 11.85 11.32
C SER A 41 16.89 11.14 10.83
N PRO A 42 18.05 11.35 11.49
CA PRO A 42 19.29 10.66 11.12
C PRO A 42 19.20 9.13 11.23
N SER A 43 18.41 8.60 12.17
CA SER A 43 18.25 7.15 12.31
C SER A 43 17.37 6.55 11.22
N PHE A 44 16.38 7.30 10.73
CA PHE A 44 15.59 6.89 9.57
C PHE A 44 16.44 6.93 8.29
N ASP A 45 17.22 8.00 8.07
CA ASP A 45 18.09 8.11 6.90
C ASP A 45 19.16 7.02 6.86
N ALA A 46 19.74 6.69 8.02
CA ALA A 46 20.69 5.57 8.14
C ALA A 46 20.05 4.22 7.76
N LEU A 47 18.79 4.01 8.15
CA LEU A 47 18.03 2.81 7.77
C LEU A 47 17.82 2.77 6.26
N GLU A 48 17.42 3.87 5.62
CA GLU A 48 17.20 3.92 4.16
C GLU A 48 18.49 3.65 3.36
N ILE A 49 19.62 4.19 3.82
CA ILE A 49 20.94 3.89 3.24
C ILE A 49 21.26 2.40 3.37
N GLN A 50 21.01 1.80 4.54
CA GLN A 50 21.22 0.37 4.77
C GLN A 50 20.31 -0.48 3.86
N THR A 51 19.01 -0.16 3.81
CA THR A 51 18.00 -0.82 2.95
C THR A 51 18.46 -0.83 1.49
N LEU A 52 18.88 0.32 0.96
CA LEU A 52 19.32 0.43 -0.43
C LEU A 52 20.63 -0.36 -0.68
N ALA A 53 21.56 -0.35 0.29
CA ALA A 53 22.79 -1.12 0.18
C ALA A 53 22.52 -2.63 0.15
N GLN A 54 21.64 -3.14 1.02
CA GLN A 54 21.25 -4.55 1.05
C GLN A 54 20.45 -4.96 -0.18
N LEU A 55 19.54 -4.11 -0.66
CA LEU A 55 18.84 -4.35 -1.91
C LEU A 55 19.82 -4.51 -3.08
N ARG A 56 20.77 -3.58 -3.25
CA ARG A 56 21.77 -3.68 -4.31
C ARG A 56 22.66 -4.92 -4.16
N ALA A 57 23.01 -5.30 -2.93
CA ALA A 57 23.77 -6.52 -2.67
C ALA A 57 22.98 -7.78 -3.08
N ALA A 58 21.70 -7.85 -2.72
CA ALA A 58 20.82 -8.96 -3.09
C ALA A 58 20.59 -9.04 -4.61
N LEU A 59 20.38 -7.90 -5.28
CA LEU A 59 20.26 -7.83 -6.73
C LEU A 59 21.54 -8.27 -7.45
N LYS A 60 22.70 -7.86 -6.93
CA LYS A 60 24.02 -8.23 -7.48
C LYS A 60 24.30 -9.72 -7.30
N GLY A 61 23.90 -10.30 -6.17
CA GLY A 61 24.26 -11.67 -5.80
C GLY A 61 25.78 -11.86 -5.80
N ASP A 62 26.24 -12.97 -6.39
CA ASP A 62 27.66 -13.30 -6.49
C ASP A 62 28.38 -12.62 -7.67
N ALA A 63 27.66 -11.84 -8.49
CA ALA A 63 28.27 -11.14 -9.63
C ALA A 63 29.26 -10.07 -9.15
N ALA A 64 30.26 -9.72 -9.97
CA ALA A 64 31.21 -8.66 -9.62
C ALA A 64 30.53 -7.27 -9.55
N THR A 65 29.60 -7.01 -10.46
CA THR A 65 28.84 -5.75 -10.59
C THR A 65 27.35 -6.04 -10.78
N LEU A 66 26.52 -5.09 -10.34
CA LEU A 66 25.08 -5.12 -10.61
C LEU A 66 24.83 -4.62 -12.03
N THR A 67 24.09 -5.39 -12.84
CA THR A 67 23.70 -5.06 -14.21
C THR A 67 22.20 -5.24 -14.39
N ARG A 68 21.66 -4.73 -15.52
CA ARG A 68 20.25 -4.94 -15.91
C ARG A 68 19.86 -6.41 -15.99
N ASP A 69 20.74 -7.26 -16.52
CA ASP A 69 20.49 -8.70 -16.61
C ASP A 69 20.28 -9.34 -15.23
N GLN A 70 21.05 -8.91 -14.22
CA GLN A 70 20.86 -9.42 -12.86
C GLN A 70 19.58 -8.89 -12.21
N LEU A 71 19.27 -7.62 -12.44
CA LEU A 71 18.01 -7.02 -12.01
C LEU A 71 16.79 -7.75 -12.60
N GLU A 72 16.76 -7.99 -13.91
CA GLU A 72 15.65 -8.66 -14.61
C GLU A 72 15.43 -10.11 -14.15
N LYS A 73 16.51 -10.80 -13.77
CA LYS A 73 16.46 -12.19 -13.27
C LYS A 73 16.33 -12.28 -11.76
N ALA A 74 16.32 -11.15 -11.06
CA ALA A 74 16.35 -11.09 -9.61
C ALA A 74 15.12 -11.75 -8.99
N LYS A 75 15.37 -12.56 -7.97
CA LYS A 75 14.34 -13.24 -7.18
C LYS A 75 14.90 -13.55 -5.80
N GLN A 76 14.03 -13.62 -4.80
CA GLN A 76 14.39 -14.14 -3.49
C GLN A 76 15.08 -15.49 -3.64
N ASN A 77 16.28 -15.59 -3.04
CA ASN A 77 17.08 -16.80 -3.03
C ASN A 77 16.54 -17.80 -1.98
N LYS A 78 17.13 -18.99 -1.94
CA LYS A 78 16.74 -20.07 -1.00
C LYS A 78 17.00 -19.74 0.47
N THR A 79 17.86 -18.76 0.76
CA THR A 79 18.09 -18.27 2.11
C THR A 79 16.92 -17.39 2.53
N GLN A 80 16.52 -16.46 1.68
CA GLN A 80 15.49 -15.46 2.00
C GLN A 80 14.06 -16.00 1.98
N ALA A 81 13.75 -17.00 1.16
CA ALA A 81 12.39 -17.50 0.99
C ALA A 81 12.33 -19.04 0.98
N ASP A 82 11.57 -19.59 1.93
CA ASP A 82 11.31 -21.03 2.05
C ASP A 82 10.19 -21.48 1.09
N LYS A 83 10.50 -21.46 -0.21
CA LYS A 83 9.59 -21.93 -1.27
C LYS A 83 9.34 -23.43 -1.19
N ALA A 84 10.22 -24.19 -0.53
CA ALA A 84 10.05 -25.63 -0.34
C ALA A 84 8.94 -25.92 0.67
N TRP A 85 8.92 -25.22 1.81
CA TRP A 85 7.83 -25.27 2.78
C TRP A 85 6.50 -24.88 2.13
N LEU A 86 6.44 -23.76 1.41
CA LEU A 86 5.19 -23.33 0.77
C LEU A 86 4.72 -24.34 -0.27
N LYS A 87 5.62 -24.87 -1.11
CA LYS A 87 5.27 -25.91 -2.09
C LYS A 87 4.78 -27.20 -1.40
N ALA A 88 5.39 -27.59 -0.29
CA ALA A 88 5.01 -28.79 0.47
C ALA A 88 3.62 -28.68 1.10
N SER A 89 3.13 -27.46 1.36
CA SER A 89 1.76 -27.24 1.86
C SER A 89 0.68 -27.68 0.87
N GLY A 90 0.98 -27.69 -0.43
CA GLY A 90 0.01 -27.97 -1.49
C GLY A 90 -1.10 -26.92 -1.63
N TYR A 91 -0.96 -25.73 -1.01
CA TYR A 91 -1.98 -24.69 -1.08
C TYR A 91 -2.16 -24.15 -2.50
N ASP A 92 -3.41 -24.13 -2.97
CA ASP A 92 -3.80 -23.57 -4.26
C ASP A 92 -4.30 -22.13 -4.07
N PHE A 93 -3.56 -21.17 -4.63
CA PHE A 93 -3.90 -19.76 -4.58
C PHE A 93 -5.09 -19.36 -5.47
N ARG A 94 -5.68 -20.29 -6.24
CA ARG A 94 -6.87 -20.04 -7.09
C ARG A 94 -6.67 -18.82 -7.99
N VAL A 95 -5.48 -18.75 -8.60
CA VAL A 95 -4.97 -17.54 -9.28
C VAL A 95 -5.94 -17.06 -10.35
N LYS A 96 -6.51 -17.97 -11.15
CA LYS A 96 -7.41 -17.61 -12.26
C LYS A 96 -8.72 -17.02 -11.76
N GLU A 97 -9.31 -17.61 -10.71
CA GLU A 97 -10.54 -17.11 -10.10
C GLU A 97 -10.31 -15.74 -9.45
N ASN A 98 -9.18 -15.57 -8.76
CA ASN A 98 -8.83 -14.28 -8.14
C ASN A 98 -8.49 -13.21 -9.19
N GLN A 99 -7.91 -13.58 -10.33
CA GLN A 99 -7.74 -12.68 -11.48
C GLN A 99 -9.07 -12.21 -12.05
N GLN A 100 -10.02 -13.14 -12.25
CA GLN A 100 -11.36 -12.80 -12.74
C GLN A 100 -12.11 -11.89 -11.76
N ALA A 101 -12.06 -12.19 -10.46
CA ALA A 101 -12.66 -11.34 -9.43
C ALA A 101 -12.07 -9.91 -9.44
N GLY A 102 -10.76 -9.78 -9.69
CA GLY A 102 -10.11 -8.48 -9.87
C GLY A 102 -10.60 -7.72 -11.11
N ILE A 103 -10.81 -8.41 -12.24
CA ILE A 103 -11.38 -7.82 -13.45
C ILE A 103 -12.81 -7.31 -13.18
N ASP A 104 -13.64 -8.14 -12.55
CA ASP A 104 -15.04 -7.80 -12.25
C ASP A 104 -15.11 -6.60 -11.29
N LEU A 105 -14.28 -6.59 -10.24
CA LEU A 105 -14.16 -5.49 -9.30
C LEU A 105 -13.78 -4.19 -10.02
N LEU A 106 -12.87 -4.24 -11.00
CA LEU A 106 -12.38 -3.04 -11.68
C LEU A 106 -13.16 -2.68 -12.96
N SER A 107 -14.22 -3.42 -13.29
CA SER A 107 -14.98 -3.29 -14.56
C SER A 107 -15.55 -1.90 -14.86
N VAL A 108 -15.72 -1.05 -13.84
CA VAL A 108 -16.16 0.35 -14.02
C VAL A 108 -15.12 1.22 -14.73
N PHE A 109 -13.84 0.85 -14.73
CA PHE A 109 -12.75 1.62 -15.34
C PHE A 109 -13.05 2.02 -16.79
N SER A 110 -13.53 1.07 -17.61
CA SER A 110 -13.88 1.30 -19.01
C SER A 110 -15.10 2.21 -19.24
N LYS A 111 -15.78 2.63 -18.18
CA LYS A 111 -16.98 3.48 -18.21
C LYS A 111 -16.73 4.84 -17.55
N LEU A 112 -15.50 5.15 -17.14
CA LEU A 112 -15.20 6.41 -16.50
C LEU A 112 -15.36 7.60 -17.47
N PRO A 113 -15.89 8.75 -17.03
CA PRO A 113 -16.04 9.92 -17.87
C PRO A 113 -14.69 10.45 -18.37
N GLU A 114 -14.69 11.06 -19.56
CA GLU A 114 -13.49 11.66 -20.15
C GLU A 114 -12.85 12.72 -19.22
N THR A 115 -13.66 13.46 -18.46
CA THR A 115 -13.15 14.43 -17.46
C THR A 115 -12.27 13.78 -16.41
N VAL A 116 -12.60 12.56 -15.97
CA VAL A 116 -11.80 11.78 -15.02
C VAL A 116 -10.54 11.25 -15.71
N ILE A 117 -10.64 10.75 -16.95
CA ILE A 117 -9.49 10.25 -17.70
C ILE A 117 -8.46 11.37 -17.98
N ASN A 118 -8.93 12.56 -18.33
CA ASN A 118 -8.09 13.73 -18.57
C ASN A 118 -7.43 14.22 -17.27
N ALA A 119 -8.18 14.31 -16.17
CA ALA A 119 -7.62 14.65 -14.85
C ALA A 119 -6.59 13.61 -14.39
N ASN A 120 -6.84 12.33 -14.65
CA ASN A 120 -5.93 11.23 -14.33
C ASN A 120 -4.58 11.35 -15.05
N LEU A 121 -4.57 11.75 -16.34
CA LEU A 121 -3.33 12.05 -17.07
C LEU A 121 -2.63 13.32 -16.53
N GLN A 122 -3.38 14.40 -16.28
CA GLN A 122 -2.82 15.65 -15.75
C GLN A 122 -2.15 15.44 -14.39
N THR A 123 -2.77 14.66 -13.49
CA THR A 123 -2.24 14.38 -12.16
C THR A 123 -0.94 13.59 -12.21
N VAL A 124 -0.84 12.53 -13.04
CA VAL A 124 0.45 11.81 -13.18
C VAL A 124 1.52 12.70 -13.80
N THR A 125 1.17 13.53 -14.79
CA THR A 125 2.11 14.47 -15.39
C THR A 125 2.65 15.47 -14.38
N ALA A 126 1.80 16.06 -13.55
CA ALA A 126 2.21 17.00 -12.52
C ALA A 126 3.11 16.32 -11.46
N ILE A 127 2.68 15.17 -10.91
CA ILE A 127 3.47 14.45 -9.90
C ILE A 127 4.83 14.02 -10.45
N ASN A 128 4.88 13.46 -11.66
CA ASN A 128 6.14 13.04 -12.27
C ASN A 128 7.09 14.22 -12.58
N ARG A 129 6.57 15.35 -13.09
CA ARG A 129 7.38 16.53 -13.40
C ARG A 129 7.93 17.18 -12.14
N ASP A 130 7.09 17.34 -11.13
CA ASP A 130 7.40 18.15 -9.95
C ASP A 130 8.08 17.34 -8.82
N ALA A 131 8.21 16.01 -8.98
CA ALA A 131 8.90 15.17 -8.01
C ALA A 131 10.37 15.57 -7.80
N SER A 132 10.76 15.72 -6.53
CA SER A 132 12.12 15.98 -6.10
C SER A 132 13.06 14.81 -6.45
N GLN A 133 14.37 15.08 -6.52
CA GLN A 133 15.36 14.04 -6.80
C GLN A 133 15.30 12.89 -5.79
N LEU A 134 15.21 13.19 -4.49
CA LEU A 134 15.14 12.16 -3.44
C LEU A 134 13.85 11.32 -3.54
N THR A 135 12.73 11.93 -3.94
CA THR A 135 11.49 11.18 -4.20
C THR A 135 11.63 10.25 -5.41
N ARG A 136 12.32 10.70 -6.47
CA ARG A 136 12.64 9.84 -7.64
C ARG A 136 13.58 8.70 -7.25
N HIS A 137 14.55 8.97 -6.39
CA HIS A 137 15.48 7.95 -5.91
C HIS A 137 14.78 6.85 -5.12
N GLN A 138 13.88 7.23 -4.20
CA GLN A 138 13.02 6.27 -3.51
C GLN A 138 12.18 5.47 -4.50
N ALA A 139 11.60 6.15 -5.49
CA ALA A 139 10.73 5.49 -6.45
C ALA A 139 11.47 4.46 -7.31
N LEU A 140 12.72 4.73 -7.68
CA LEU A 140 13.60 3.77 -8.36
C LEU A 140 13.94 2.58 -7.44
N ALA A 141 14.28 2.82 -6.17
CA ALA A 141 14.55 1.74 -5.21
C ALA A 141 13.34 0.82 -5.01
N ASP A 142 12.14 1.41 -4.86
CA ASP A 142 10.88 0.66 -4.80
C ASP A 142 10.70 -0.19 -6.07
N ALA A 143 10.86 0.44 -7.23
CA ALA A 143 10.62 -0.15 -8.53
C ALA A 143 11.49 -1.37 -8.82
N GLU A 144 12.80 -1.19 -8.67
CA GLU A 144 13.80 -2.20 -9.00
C GLU A 144 13.91 -3.26 -7.90
N GLY A 145 13.47 -2.93 -6.68
CA GLY A 145 13.43 -3.84 -5.55
C GLY A 145 12.20 -4.75 -5.46
N ILE A 146 11.28 -4.71 -6.42
CA ILE A 146 9.99 -5.42 -6.37
C ILE A 146 10.11 -6.91 -6.02
N SER A 147 11.18 -7.58 -6.44
CA SER A 147 11.41 -9.01 -6.17
C SER A 147 11.69 -9.32 -4.70
N TYR A 148 11.89 -8.33 -3.84
CA TYR A 148 12.26 -8.47 -2.43
C TYR A 148 11.34 -7.68 -1.50
N LEU A 149 11.55 -7.83 -0.18
CA LEU A 149 10.76 -7.18 0.86
C LEU A 149 11.50 -6.02 1.56
N TYR A 150 12.70 -5.65 1.10
CA TYR A 150 13.53 -4.60 1.70
C TYR A 150 12.78 -3.28 1.88
N PHE A 151 11.92 -2.92 0.93
CA PHE A 151 11.18 -1.66 0.93
C PHE A 151 10.23 -1.50 2.13
N LEU A 152 9.91 -2.56 2.88
CA LEU A 152 9.03 -2.52 4.04
C LEU A 152 9.72 -2.04 5.33
N SER A 153 11.07 -2.03 5.36
CA SER A 153 11.85 -1.74 6.58
C SER A 153 11.58 -0.33 7.12
N ASP A 154 11.36 0.65 6.25
CA ASP A 154 11.13 2.05 6.59
C ASP A 154 9.90 2.26 7.48
N ALA A 155 8.80 1.60 7.14
CA ALA A 155 7.53 1.66 7.85
C ALA A 155 7.56 0.91 9.20
N LEU A 156 8.50 -0.03 9.37
CA LEU A 156 8.75 -0.67 10.66
C LEU A 156 9.46 0.26 11.66
N GLY A 157 10.00 1.40 11.19
CA GLY A 157 10.74 2.36 11.99
C GLY A 157 12.20 1.93 12.22
N PRO A 158 13.09 2.82 12.70
CA PRO A 158 14.54 2.57 12.66
C PRO A 158 15.00 1.29 13.36
N ARG A 159 14.49 1.00 14.57
CA ARG A 159 14.93 -0.15 15.36
C ARG A 159 14.42 -1.48 14.80
N LEU A 160 13.10 -1.60 14.64
CA LEU A 160 12.48 -2.84 14.13
C LEU A 160 12.79 -3.05 12.64
N GLY A 161 12.88 -1.98 11.85
CA GLY A 161 13.28 -2.04 10.45
C GLY A 161 14.70 -2.59 10.29
N LYS A 162 15.65 -2.16 11.12
CA LYS A 162 17.00 -2.75 11.14
C LYS A 162 16.96 -4.24 11.49
N ALA A 163 16.23 -4.61 12.53
CA ALA A 163 16.08 -6.02 12.91
C ALA A 163 15.45 -6.86 11.79
N PHE A 164 14.46 -6.31 11.08
CA PHE A 164 13.87 -6.95 9.92
C PHE A 164 14.87 -7.18 8.79
N LEU A 165 15.66 -6.16 8.44
CA LEU A 165 16.70 -6.28 7.42
C LEU A 165 17.73 -7.38 7.77
N ASP A 166 18.20 -7.38 9.01
CA ASP A 166 19.19 -8.36 9.48
C ASP A 166 18.62 -9.78 9.48
N ALA A 167 17.39 -9.98 9.97
CA ALA A 167 16.72 -11.28 9.99
C ALA A 167 16.37 -11.77 8.58
N TYR A 168 15.98 -10.87 7.67
CA TYR A 168 15.65 -11.20 6.29
C TYR A 168 16.86 -11.70 5.51
N ASP A 169 18.02 -11.03 5.65
CA ASP A 169 19.27 -11.44 5.01
C ASP A 169 19.81 -12.76 5.57
N LYS A 170 19.61 -13.02 6.87
CA LYS A 170 19.95 -14.31 7.51
C LYS A 170 19.04 -15.46 7.05
N GLY A 171 17.89 -15.15 6.46
CA GLY A 171 16.89 -16.15 6.07
C GLY A 171 15.95 -16.60 7.19
N ASP A 172 16.00 -15.93 8.34
CA ASP A 172 15.20 -16.30 9.52
C ASP A 172 13.69 -16.05 9.30
N LEU A 173 13.34 -15.31 8.25
CA LEU A 173 11.96 -14.94 7.87
C LEU A 173 11.41 -15.75 6.69
N GLY A 174 12.04 -16.87 6.35
CA GLY A 174 11.85 -17.59 5.08
C GLY A 174 10.39 -17.95 4.73
N LYS A 175 9.56 -18.35 5.70
CA LYS A 175 8.16 -18.71 5.49
C LYS A 175 7.30 -17.49 5.21
N ALA A 176 7.46 -16.42 6.00
CA ALA A 176 6.78 -15.15 5.78
C ALA A 176 7.16 -14.56 4.42
N ALA A 177 8.45 -14.54 4.08
CA ALA A 177 8.93 -14.07 2.80
C ALA A 177 8.34 -14.85 1.61
N ALA A 178 8.31 -16.19 1.70
CA ALA A 178 7.73 -17.03 0.65
C ALA A 178 6.22 -16.84 0.51
N LEU A 179 5.49 -16.85 1.62
CA LEU A 179 4.03 -16.71 1.62
C LEU A 179 3.59 -15.34 1.12
N ILE A 180 4.22 -14.26 1.61
CA ILE A 180 3.89 -12.89 1.23
C ILE A 180 4.02 -12.72 -0.29
N LYS A 181 5.19 -13.09 -0.86
CA LYS A 181 5.41 -12.92 -2.31
C LYS A 181 4.52 -13.82 -3.16
N ALA A 182 4.16 -15.00 -2.69
CA ALA A 182 3.27 -15.91 -3.42
C ALA A 182 1.80 -15.50 -3.38
N SER A 183 1.42 -14.62 -2.45
CA SER A 183 0.04 -14.16 -2.28
C SER A 183 -0.35 -13.03 -3.23
N GLU A 184 0.61 -12.45 -3.96
CA GLU A 184 0.29 -11.52 -5.04
C GLU A 184 -0.43 -12.26 -6.18
N VAL A 185 -1.60 -11.74 -6.56
CA VAL A 185 -2.36 -12.25 -7.71
C VAL A 185 -2.06 -11.38 -8.92
N SER A 186 -1.30 -11.92 -9.88
CA SER A 186 -0.86 -11.20 -11.05
C SER A 186 -1.97 -10.45 -11.79
N THR A 187 -1.72 -9.17 -12.05
CA THR A 187 -2.62 -8.27 -12.82
C THR A 187 -2.57 -8.46 -14.34
N GLY A 188 -1.81 -9.43 -14.85
CA GLY A 188 -1.56 -9.60 -16.28
C GLY A 188 -2.83 -9.78 -17.13
N GLU A 189 -3.79 -10.58 -16.66
CA GLU A 189 -5.06 -10.79 -17.37
C GLU A 189 -5.93 -9.53 -17.38
N ALA A 190 -5.96 -8.78 -16.26
CA ALA A 190 -6.65 -7.50 -16.21
C ALA A 190 -6.02 -6.47 -17.17
N LYS A 191 -4.69 -6.42 -17.27
CA LYS A 191 -4.00 -5.54 -18.23
C LYS A 191 -4.38 -5.85 -19.68
N LYS A 192 -4.50 -7.13 -20.04
CA LYS A 192 -4.98 -7.55 -21.37
C LYS A 192 -6.44 -7.17 -21.58
N HIS A 193 -7.28 -7.34 -20.56
CA HIS A 193 -8.71 -7.01 -20.62
C HIS A 193 -8.96 -5.52 -20.83
N PHE A 194 -8.33 -4.66 -20.01
CA PHE A 194 -8.57 -3.20 -20.06
C PHE A 194 -7.74 -2.49 -21.12
N ASN A 195 -6.61 -3.07 -21.53
CA ASN A 195 -5.73 -2.58 -22.60
C ASN A 195 -5.44 -1.06 -22.54
N ASN A 196 -5.18 -0.54 -21.34
CA ASN A 196 -4.91 0.88 -21.15
C ASN A 196 -3.43 1.20 -21.50
N PRO A 197 -3.13 2.16 -22.39
CA PRO A 197 -1.75 2.60 -22.64
C PRO A 197 -1.12 3.20 -21.38
N ARG A 198 0.22 3.28 -21.32
CA ARG A 198 0.96 3.91 -20.21
C ARG A 198 1.07 5.43 -20.39
N PRO A 199 1.21 6.22 -19.31
CA PRO A 199 1.26 7.68 -19.39
C PRO A 199 2.33 8.21 -20.35
N PHE A 200 3.55 7.67 -20.29
CA PHE A 200 4.66 8.09 -21.16
C PHE A 200 4.46 7.75 -22.64
N LEU A 201 3.49 6.91 -23.00
CA LEU A 201 3.15 6.57 -24.38
C LEU A 201 2.09 7.50 -24.99
N ILE A 202 1.42 8.34 -24.18
CA ILE A 202 0.35 9.20 -24.68
C ILE A 202 0.92 10.33 -25.54
N GLN A 203 0.44 10.50 -26.76
CA GLN A 203 0.95 11.56 -27.63
C GLN A 203 0.75 12.94 -27.00
N GLY A 204 1.80 13.78 -27.04
CA GLY A 204 1.77 15.15 -26.51
C GLY A 204 1.86 15.26 -24.98
N ASN A 205 2.12 14.14 -24.28
CA ASN A 205 2.41 14.18 -22.85
C ASN A 205 3.77 14.83 -22.55
N THR A 206 3.97 15.29 -21.30
CA THR A 206 5.24 15.86 -20.82
C THR A 206 5.84 15.03 -19.66
N ILE A 207 5.64 13.71 -19.67
CA ILE A 207 6.23 12.79 -18.70
C ILE A 207 7.74 12.71 -18.93
N HIS A 208 8.49 12.79 -17.84
CA HIS A 208 9.92 12.57 -17.80
C HIS A 208 10.20 11.15 -17.32
N LEU A 209 10.72 10.32 -18.23
CA LEU A 209 11.27 9.02 -17.82
C LEU A 209 12.47 9.26 -16.91
N VAL A 210 12.46 8.59 -15.75
CA VAL A 210 13.45 8.81 -14.70
C VAL A 210 14.66 7.91 -14.95
N PRO A 211 15.86 8.46 -15.22
CA PRO A 211 17.06 7.65 -15.37
C PRO A 211 17.44 6.99 -14.05
N ASP A 212 17.81 5.72 -14.09
CA ASP A 212 18.26 5.02 -12.90
C ASP A 212 19.71 5.38 -12.57
N ASP A 213 19.88 6.39 -11.72
CA ASP A 213 21.11 6.78 -11.05
C ASP A 213 21.23 6.17 -9.63
N VAL A 214 20.28 5.29 -9.27
CA VAL A 214 20.17 4.72 -7.92
C VAL A 214 20.51 3.24 -7.93
N VAL A 215 19.70 2.35 -8.46
CA VAL A 215 19.86 0.92 -8.21
C VAL A 215 20.99 0.35 -9.06
N VAL A 216 20.84 0.33 -10.39
CA VAL A 216 21.87 -0.15 -11.32
C VAL A 216 22.90 0.94 -11.60
N LYS A 217 22.48 2.22 -11.56
CA LYS A 217 23.33 3.40 -11.84
C LYS A 217 23.88 3.49 -13.27
N ASP A 218 23.12 3.00 -14.23
CA ASP A 218 23.48 3.04 -15.65
C ASP A 218 22.82 4.20 -16.41
N ASN A 219 22.04 5.04 -15.70
CA ASN A 219 21.24 6.14 -16.25
C ASN A 219 20.23 5.71 -17.33
N GLN A 220 19.90 4.41 -17.42
CA GLN A 220 18.83 3.96 -18.30
C GLN A 220 17.49 4.49 -17.77
N PRO A 221 16.67 5.15 -18.61
CA PRO A 221 15.35 5.60 -18.19
C PRO A 221 14.48 4.43 -17.77
N TYR A 222 13.91 4.50 -16.57
CA TYR A 222 12.99 3.49 -16.07
C TYR A 222 11.73 3.44 -16.94
N THR A 223 11.42 2.26 -17.46
CA THR A 223 10.23 2.01 -18.28
C THR A 223 9.53 0.74 -17.81
N ALA A 224 8.35 0.47 -18.37
CA ALA A 224 7.61 -0.75 -18.10
C ALA A 224 6.81 -1.16 -19.34
N ASP A 225 6.62 -2.45 -19.53
CA ASP A 225 5.95 -3.05 -20.68
C ASP A 225 4.46 -3.33 -20.43
N GLY A 226 3.71 -3.68 -21.48
CA GLY A 226 2.28 -4.01 -21.38
C GLY A 226 1.37 -2.85 -20.95
N GLY A 227 0.09 -3.18 -20.70
CA GLY A 227 -0.93 -2.21 -20.29
C GLY A 227 -0.69 -1.62 -18.90
N SER A 228 -1.22 -0.43 -18.64
CA SER A 228 -1.02 0.30 -17.39
C SER A 228 -2.02 -0.12 -16.30
N PHE A 229 -3.29 -0.36 -16.63
CA PHE A 229 -4.36 -0.60 -15.65
C PHE A 229 -4.68 -2.10 -15.43
N PRO A 230 -4.76 -2.56 -14.16
CA PRO A 230 -4.25 -1.93 -12.95
C PRO A 230 -2.71 -2.12 -12.85
N SER A 231 -2.06 -1.42 -11.91
CA SER A 231 -0.61 -1.46 -11.73
C SER A 231 -0.12 -2.73 -11.01
N GLY A 232 0.62 -3.61 -11.70
CA GLY A 232 1.18 -4.83 -11.10
C GLY A 232 2.14 -4.54 -9.93
N HIS A 233 3.09 -3.62 -10.10
CA HIS A 233 4.00 -3.23 -9.01
C HIS A 233 3.25 -2.68 -7.79
N THR A 234 2.20 -1.89 -8.01
CA THR A 234 1.36 -1.43 -6.90
C THR A 234 0.64 -2.59 -6.22
N ASN A 235 0.11 -3.55 -6.98
CA ASN A 235 -0.55 -4.73 -6.43
C ASN A 235 0.40 -5.54 -5.55
N THR A 236 1.64 -5.74 -5.99
CA THR A 236 2.71 -6.35 -5.19
C THR A 236 3.00 -5.54 -3.94
N GLY A 237 3.29 -4.24 -4.06
CA GLY A 237 3.63 -3.39 -2.92
C GLY A 237 2.54 -3.32 -1.85
N TYR A 238 1.27 -3.21 -2.26
CA TYR A 238 0.14 -3.23 -1.32
C TYR A 238 -0.09 -4.60 -0.69
N THR A 239 0.02 -5.69 -1.47
CA THR A 239 -0.15 -7.06 -0.92
C THR A 239 0.94 -7.35 0.10
N ASP A 240 2.19 -7.06 -0.24
CA ASP A 240 3.34 -7.27 0.63
C ASP A 240 3.23 -6.47 1.93
N ALA A 241 2.88 -5.18 1.81
CA ALA A 241 2.77 -4.29 2.96
C ALA A 241 1.56 -4.62 3.85
N LEU A 242 0.41 -4.98 3.27
CA LEU A 242 -0.78 -5.34 4.03
C LEU A 242 -0.58 -6.67 4.76
N LEU A 243 -0.02 -7.69 4.13
CA LEU A 243 0.29 -8.95 4.83
C LEU A 243 1.33 -8.74 5.94
N MET A 244 2.34 -7.90 5.74
CA MET A 244 3.28 -7.53 6.80
C MET A 244 2.57 -6.80 7.95
N ALA A 245 1.61 -5.91 7.66
CA ALA A 245 0.80 -5.22 8.66
C ALA A 245 -0.02 -6.20 9.52
N GLU A 246 -0.59 -7.23 8.90
CA GLU A 246 -1.32 -8.30 9.60
C GLU A 246 -0.40 -9.18 10.46
N MET A 247 0.88 -9.32 10.08
CA MET A 247 1.85 -10.10 10.86
C MET A 247 2.50 -9.28 12.00
N ILE A 248 2.61 -7.97 11.82
CA ILE A 248 3.22 -7.02 12.76
C ILE A 248 2.23 -5.86 13.02
N PRO A 249 1.11 -6.12 13.72
CA PRO A 249 0.09 -5.11 13.99
C PRO A 249 0.62 -3.94 14.82
N GLU A 250 1.76 -4.09 15.52
CA GLU A 250 2.45 -3.01 16.22
C GLU A 250 2.84 -1.84 15.30
N ARG A 251 2.88 -2.05 13.98
CA ARG A 251 3.17 -1.06 12.94
C ARG A 251 2.10 -1.01 11.84
N PHE A 252 0.87 -1.43 12.14
CA PHE A 252 -0.20 -1.64 11.15
C PHE A 252 -0.45 -0.43 10.24
N ASP A 253 -0.69 0.75 10.82
CA ASP A 253 -0.99 1.98 10.09
C ASP A 253 0.17 2.43 9.19
N ALA A 254 1.41 2.37 9.71
CA ALA A 254 2.61 2.69 8.96
C ALA A 254 2.81 1.75 7.77
N LEU A 255 2.65 0.44 7.97
CA LEU A 255 2.79 -0.58 6.92
C LEU A 255 1.68 -0.47 5.86
N VAL A 256 0.42 -0.27 6.26
CA VAL A 256 -0.66 -0.03 5.28
C VAL A 256 -0.38 1.25 4.47
N THR A 257 0.13 2.30 5.12
CA THR A 257 0.54 3.54 4.45
C THR A 257 1.74 3.34 3.53
N ARG A 258 2.64 2.41 3.84
CA ARG A 258 3.77 2.06 2.99
C ARG A 258 3.34 1.52 1.63
N GLY A 259 2.29 0.71 1.60
CA GLY A 259 1.67 0.26 0.35
C GLY A 259 1.22 1.43 -0.52
N ALA A 260 0.59 2.45 0.10
CA ALA A 260 0.22 3.68 -0.59
C ALA A 260 1.43 4.48 -1.11
N ARG A 261 2.52 4.57 -0.33
CA ARG A 261 3.76 5.19 -0.82
C ARG A 261 4.38 4.43 -1.98
N TYR A 262 4.34 3.10 -1.96
CA TYR A 262 4.85 2.27 -3.06
C TYR A 262 4.03 2.51 -4.34
N GLY A 263 2.71 2.61 -4.23
CA GLY A 263 1.84 3.03 -5.33
C GLY A 263 2.19 4.42 -5.87
N TYR A 264 2.38 5.40 -4.98
CA TYR A 264 2.78 6.76 -5.34
C TYR A 264 4.12 6.80 -6.08
N SER A 265 5.09 5.98 -5.70
CA SER A 265 6.37 5.83 -6.41
C SER A 265 6.17 5.48 -7.90
N ARG A 266 5.11 4.73 -8.25
CA ARG A 266 4.81 4.39 -9.66
C ARG A 266 4.36 5.59 -10.48
N ILE A 267 3.72 6.57 -9.84
CA ILE A 267 3.26 7.82 -10.45
C ILE A 267 4.44 8.79 -10.57
N VAL A 268 5.31 8.84 -9.56
CA VAL A 268 6.59 9.60 -9.60
C VAL A 268 7.43 9.18 -10.80
N LEU A 269 7.50 7.88 -11.11
CA LEU A 269 8.22 7.38 -12.29
C LEU A 269 7.47 7.59 -13.62
N GLY A 270 6.23 8.08 -13.59
CA GLY A 270 5.44 8.37 -14.79
C GLY A 270 4.97 7.12 -15.56
N VAL A 271 5.07 5.92 -14.97
CA VAL A 271 4.73 4.65 -15.64
C VAL A 271 3.31 4.17 -15.36
N HIS A 272 2.62 4.79 -14.39
CA HIS A 272 1.26 4.47 -13.99
C HIS A 272 0.46 5.72 -13.61
N TYR A 273 -0.84 5.66 -13.87
CA TYR A 273 -1.79 6.69 -13.48
C TYR A 273 -2.30 6.51 -12.03
N PRO A 274 -2.84 7.57 -11.41
CA PRO A 274 -3.64 7.47 -10.19
C PRO A 274 -4.67 6.33 -10.18
N LEU A 275 -5.48 6.21 -11.24
CA LEU A 275 -6.49 5.14 -11.35
C LEU A 275 -5.87 3.74 -11.30
N ASP A 276 -4.70 3.53 -11.93
CA ASP A 276 -4.01 2.24 -11.92
C ASP A 276 -3.62 1.83 -10.50
N VAL A 277 -3.16 2.80 -9.72
CA VAL A 277 -2.70 2.62 -8.33
C VAL A 277 -3.89 2.39 -7.40
N MET A 278 -4.96 3.19 -7.55
CA MET A 278 -6.21 3.02 -6.80
C MET A 278 -6.84 1.65 -7.05
N GLY A 279 -6.90 1.22 -8.31
CA GLY A 279 -7.45 -0.09 -8.69
C GLY A 279 -6.65 -1.25 -8.11
N SER A 280 -5.31 -1.18 -8.15
CA SER A 280 -4.46 -2.20 -7.54
C SER A 280 -4.61 -2.29 -6.03
N ARG A 281 -4.78 -1.16 -5.33
CA ARG A 281 -5.08 -1.19 -3.89
C ARG A 281 -6.38 -1.94 -3.60
N MET A 282 -7.45 -1.66 -4.36
CA MET A 282 -8.75 -2.34 -4.18
C MET A 282 -8.61 -3.85 -4.35
N VAL A 283 -7.89 -4.30 -5.39
CA VAL A 283 -7.63 -5.71 -5.66
C VAL A 283 -6.79 -6.35 -4.57
N ALA A 284 -5.70 -5.70 -4.13
CA ALA A 284 -4.83 -6.21 -3.08
C ALA A 284 -5.59 -6.39 -1.75
N GLN A 285 -6.35 -5.38 -1.32
CA GLN A 285 -7.16 -5.46 -0.09
C GLN A 285 -8.20 -6.59 -0.17
N ARG A 286 -8.92 -6.71 -1.30
CA ARG A 286 -9.89 -7.79 -1.53
C ARG A 286 -9.22 -9.16 -1.46
N ASN A 287 -8.06 -9.33 -2.11
CA ASN A 287 -7.38 -10.62 -2.19
C ASN A 287 -6.77 -11.03 -0.85
N VAL A 288 -6.17 -10.09 -0.10
CA VAL A 288 -5.67 -10.39 1.24
C VAL A 288 -6.82 -10.77 2.17
N ALA A 289 -7.95 -10.05 2.14
CA ALA A 289 -9.13 -10.44 2.91
C ALA A 289 -9.63 -11.84 2.51
N HIS A 290 -9.69 -12.13 1.21
CA HIS A 290 -10.09 -13.44 0.70
C HIS A 290 -9.19 -14.56 1.25
N TYR A 291 -7.87 -14.41 1.17
CA TYR A 291 -6.93 -15.42 1.67
C TYR A 291 -6.98 -15.57 3.20
N LEU A 292 -7.07 -14.48 3.96
CA LEU A 292 -7.13 -14.57 5.41
C LEU A 292 -8.41 -15.23 5.95
N ASN A 293 -9.46 -15.31 5.14
CA ASN A 293 -10.69 -16.05 5.45
C ASN A 293 -10.64 -17.52 4.99
N ASP A 294 -9.65 -17.93 4.17
CA ASP A 294 -9.43 -19.34 3.85
C ASP A 294 -8.71 -20.03 5.03
N ALA A 295 -9.30 -21.09 5.58
CA ALA A 295 -8.75 -21.78 6.75
C ALA A 295 -7.37 -22.41 6.50
N SER A 296 -7.12 -22.91 5.28
CA SER A 296 -5.85 -23.53 4.90
C SER A 296 -4.76 -22.48 4.74
N TYR A 297 -5.08 -21.36 4.09
CA TYR A 297 -4.17 -20.22 4.02
C TYR A 297 -3.90 -19.66 5.42
N ARG A 298 -4.94 -19.52 6.25
CA ARG A 298 -4.82 -18.98 7.60
C ARG A 298 -3.85 -19.80 8.45
N ALA A 299 -3.83 -21.12 8.31
CA ALA A 299 -2.85 -21.97 8.97
C ALA A 299 -1.41 -21.63 8.56
N LEU A 300 -1.15 -21.50 7.25
CA LEU A 300 0.16 -21.09 6.72
C LEU A 300 0.56 -19.68 7.16
N PHE A 301 -0.41 -18.75 7.13
CA PHE A 301 -0.21 -17.38 7.58
C PHE A 301 0.20 -17.31 9.05
N ASN A 302 -0.49 -18.04 9.92
CA ASN A 302 -0.15 -18.08 11.34
C ASN A 302 1.24 -18.68 11.59
N GLU A 303 1.58 -19.78 10.91
CA GLU A 303 2.91 -20.40 11.03
C GLU A 303 4.03 -19.45 10.56
N ALA A 304 3.82 -18.78 9.42
CA ALA A 304 4.74 -17.81 8.85
C ALA A 304 4.89 -16.56 9.74
N ARG A 305 3.77 -16.04 10.27
CA ARG A 305 3.73 -14.94 11.23
C ARG A 305 4.53 -15.29 12.48
N ASP A 306 4.32 -16.47 13.05
CA ASP A 306 4.97 -16.85 14.31
C ASP A 306 6.49 -17.02 14.14
N GLN A 307 6.94 -17.54 12.99
CA GLN A 307 8.37 -17.55 12.62
C GLN A 307 8.92 -16.12 12.53
N LEU A 308 8.25 -15.26 11.77
CA LEU A 308 8.65 -13.87 11.58
C LEU A 308 8.79 -13.15 12.92
N ARG A 309 7.76 -13.24 13.76
CA ARG A 309 7.73 -12.54 15.05
C ARG A 309 8.84 -13.04 15.98
N THR A 310 9.04 -14.36 16.07
CA THR A 310 10.11 -14.95 16.89
C THR A 310 11.50 -14.47 16.45
N ALA A 311 11.76 -14.45 15.14
CA ALA A 311 13.02 -14.00 14.59
C ALA A 311 13.29 -12.51 14.87
N LEU A 312 12.26 -11.67 14.74
CA LEU A 312 12.38 -10.24 15.03
C LEU A 312 12.62 -9.96 16.52
N GLU A 313 11.95 -10.65 17.44
CA GLU A 313 12.19 -10.49 18.88
C GLU A 313 13.63 -10.89 19.25
N LYS A 314 14.12 -11.97 18.67
CA LYS A 314 15.51 -12.41 18.83
C LYS A 314 16.49 -11.36 18.33
N GLU A 315 16.27 -10.80 17.14
CA GLU A 315 17.17 -9.79 16.56
C GLU A 315 17.10 -8.46 17.34
N CYS A 316 15.91 -8.08 17.82
CA CYS A 316 15.70 -6.89 18.64
C CYS A 316 16.24 -7.03 20.09
N GLY A 317 16.43 -8.26 20.57
CA GLY A 317 16.76 -8.57 21.96
C GLY A 317 15.68 -8.18 22.97
N THR A 318 14.43 -8.01 22.52
CA THR A 318 13.28 -7.59 23.33
C THR A 318 11.96 -7.95 22.64
N SER A 319 10.83 -7.74 23.32
CA SER A 319 9.50 -7.94 22.75
C SER A 319 9.26 -7.05 21.51
N LEU A 320 8.42 -7.51 20.57
CA LEU A 320 8.07 -6.72 19.38
C LEU A 320 7.43 -5.37 19.74
N THR A 321 6.56 -5.33 20.75
CA THR A 321 5.94 -4.09 21.22
C THR A 321 6.99 -3.05 21.62
N GLU A 322 8.05 -3.46 22.30
CA GLU A 322 9.15 -2.55 22.67
C GLU A 322 10.04 -2.21 21.48
N CYS A 323 10.29 -3.17 20.58
CA CYS A 323 11.12 -2.92 19.41
C CYS A 323 10.47 -1.98 18.38
N ALA A 324 9.14 -2.03 18.26
CA ALA A 324 8.33 -1.22 17.36
C ALA A 324 8.11 0.23 17.83
N LYS A 325 8.43 0.54 19.09
CA LYS A 325 8.30 1.89 19.66
C LYS A 325 9.29 2.85 19.00
N THR A 326 8.83 4.07 18.82
CA THR A 326 9.64 5.20 18.35
C THR A 326 9.32 6.42 19.22
N ASP A 327 10.22 7.39 19.26
CA ASP A 327 10.02 8.65 19.96
C ASP A 327 9.21 9.67 19.13
N GLY A 328 8.56 9.21 18.05
CA GLY A 328 7.78 10.00 17.09
C GLY A 328 8.65 10.85 16.16
N LYS A 329 9.55 11.67 16.72
CA LYS A 329 10.43 12.56 15.94
C LYS A 329 11.37 11.82 14.99
N ASN A 330 11.71 10.57 15.29
CA ASN A 330 12.57 9.73 14.46
C ASN A 330 11.80 8.73 13.57
N ASP A 331 10.50 8.95 13.38
CA ASP A 331 9.62 8.02 12.69
C ASP A 331 8.62 8.77 11.80
N PRO A 332 9.06 9.18 10.59
CA PRO A 332 8.23 10.00 9.70
C PRO A 332 6.96 9.26 9.25
N TYR A 333 6.92 7.92 9.29
CA TYR A 333 5.71 7.15 8.97
C TYR A 333 4.59 7.30 10.01
N ARG A 334 4.93 7.67 11.25
CA ARG A 334 3.95 7.95 12.32
C ARG A 334 3.61 9.43 12.46
N ASP A 335 4.13 10.29 11.58
CA ASP A 335 3.69 11.68 11.52
C ASP A 335 2.19 11.74 11.15
N PRO A 336 1.34 12.49 11.87
CA PRO A 336 -0.08 12.65 11.53
C PRO A 336 -0.33 13.09 10.07
N ALA A 337 0.61 13.79 9.44
CA ALA A 337 0.53 14.17 8.03
C ALA A 337 0.43 12.95 7.10
N MET A 338 0.98 11.80 7.48
CA MET A 338 0.86 10.56 6.69
C MET A 338 -0.58 10.07 6.56
N GLN A 339 -1.47 10.38 7.52
CA GLN A 339 -2.91 10.11 7.38
C GLN A 339 -3.53 10.98 6.28
N THR A 340 -3.07 12.22 6.14
CA THR A 340 -3.49 13.12 5.04
C THR A 340 -3.00 12.58 3.71
N PHE A 341 -1.74 12.12 3.63
CA PHE A 341 -1.19 11.49 2.44
C PHE A 341 -1.95 10.21 2.06
N TYR A 342 -2.20 9.29 3.01
CA TYR A 342 -2.97 8.08 2.72
C TYR A 342 -4.34 8.43 2.16
N ARG A 343 -5.08 9.34 2.82
CA ARG A 343 -6.40 9.80 2.34
C ARG A 343 -6.31 10.39 0.93
N PHE A 344 -5.31 11.21 0.64
CA PHE A 344 -5.06 11.73 -0.71
C PHE A 344 -4.88 10.60 -1.73
N THR A 345 -4.02 9.59 -1.46
CA THR A 345 -3.79 8.48 -2.41
C THR A 345 -5.03 7.60 -2.65
N MET A 346 -6.07 7.73 -1.84
CA MET A 346 -7.31 7.00 -2.06
C MET A 346 -8.14 7.54 -3.24
N THR A 347 -7.90 8.80 -3.63
CA THR A 347 -8.71 9.52 -4.64
C THR A 347 -7.86 10.30 -5.62
N TYR A 348 -6.64 10.70 -5.23
CA TYR A 348 -5.77 11.66 -5.89
C TYR A 348 -6.47 12.97 -6.25
N ASP A 349 -7.51 13.32 -5.47
CA ASP A 349 -8.44 14.42 -5.73
C ASP A 349 -9.02 14.41 -7.16
N LEU A 350 -9.16 13.22 -7.75
CA LEU A 350 -9.82 13.06 -9.04
C LEU A 350 -11.31 13.45 -8.95
N PRO A 351 -11.90 13.95 -10.05
CA PRO A 351 -13.28 14.45 -10.05
C PRO A 351 -14.28 13.44 -9.48
N GLN A 352 -14.99 13.86 -8.45
CA GLN A 352 -16.05 13.09 -7.81
C GLN A 352 -17.37 13.26 -8.57
N GLN A 353 -18.07 12.15 -8.83
CA GLN A 353 -19.43 12.18 -9.36
C GLN A 353 -20.42 12.60 -8.27
N LYS A 354 -21.31 13.54 -8.62
CA LYS A 354 -22.43 13.95 -7.77
C LYS A 354 -23.59 12.98 -7.98
N GLY A 355 -24.28 12.59 -6.91
CA GLY A 355 -25.42 11.68 -7.00
C GLY A 355 -25.87 11.13 -5.65
N GLU A 356 -26.91 10.31 -5.68
CA GLU A 356 -27.45 9.67 -4.48
C GLU A 356 -26.42 8.71 -3.88
N GLN A 357 -26.17 8.87 -2.58
CA GLN A 357 -25.15 8.12 -1.87
C GLN A 357 -25.71 6.77 -1.43
N GLN A 358 -25.21 5.69 -2.02
CA GLN A 358 -25.56 4.35 -1.55
C GLN A 358 -24.95 4.08 -0.18
N SER A 359 -25.74 3.48 0.71
CA SER A 359 -25.26 2.94 1.98
C SER A 359 -24.15 1.93 1.72
N LEU A 360 -23.04 2.06 2.44
CA LEU A 360 -21.93 1.15 2.28
C LEU A 360 -22.27 -0.22 2.90
N LYS A 361 -22.19 -1.28 2.10
CA LYS A 361 -22.29 -2.67 2.57
C LYS A 361 -20.89 -3.26 2.64
N VAL A 362 -20.51 -3.77 3.80
CA VAL A 362 -19.23 -4.45 3.99
C VAL A 362 -19.32 -5.86 3.40
N PRO A 363 -18.44 -6.27 2.48
CA PRO A 363 -18.35 -7.63 1.98
C PRO A 363 -18.07 -8.61 3.13
N GLU A 364 -18.60 -9.82 3.01
CA GLU A 364 -18.37 -10.87 4.00
C GLU A 364 -16.86 -11.14 4.17
N GLY A 365 -16.42 -11.23 5.43
CA GLY A 365 -15.03 -11.47 5.77
C GLY A 365 -14.08 -10.27 5.62
N ALA A 366 -14.54 -9.11 5.12
CA ALA A 366 -13.64 -7.96 4.96
C ALA A 366 -13.06 -7.44 6.30
N ASP A 367 -13.79 -7.62 7.41
CA ASP A 367 -13.35 -7.22 8.75
C ASP A 367 -12.09 -7.95 9.25
N VAL A 368 -11.72 -9.05 8.60
CA VAL A 368 -10.47 -9.77 8.85
C VAL A 368 -9.24 -8.86 8.73
N LEU A 369 -9.30 -7.82 7.89
CA LEU A 369 -8.22 -6.84 7.68
C LEU A 369 -7.99 -5.89 8.87
N LEU A 370 -8.79 -6.00 9.93
CA LEU A 370 -8.59 -5.29 11.19
C LEU A 370 -8.45 -6.26 12.36
N GLU A 371 -8.47 -7.57 12.11
CA GLU A 371 -8.51 -8.58 13.17
C GLU A 371 -7.22 -8.60 13.98
N ALA A 372 -6.06 -8.66 13.30
CA ALA A 372 -4.76 -8.70 13.98
C ALA A 372 -4.48 -7.40 14.75
N ALA A 373 -4.91 -6.27 14.20
CA ALA A 373 -4.64 -4.95 14.76
C ALA A 373 -5.62 -4.53 15.87
N LEU A 374 -6.87 -4.99 15.80
CA LEU A 374 -7.93 -4.72 16.77
C LEU A 374 -8.52 -6.04 17.31
N PRO A 375 -7.71 -6.88 18.00
CA PRO A 375 -8.11 -8.23 18.39
C PRO A 375 -9.27 -8.27 19.41
N ASN A 376 -9.43 -7.20 20.19
CA ASN A 376 -10.45 -7.11 21.24
C ASN A 376 -11.84 -6.70 20.72
N LEU A 377 -11.97 -6.34 19.44
CA LEU A 377 -13.24 -5.98 18.82
C LEU A 377 -13.90 -7.20 18.17
N SER A 378 -15.23 -7.29 18.27
CA SER A 378 -16.01 -8.23 17.46
C SER A 378 -15.95 -7.87 15.97
N ALA A 379 -16.25 -8.84 15.10
CA ALA A 379 -16.40 -8.62 13.66
C ALA A 379 -17.34 -7.44 13.36
N ALA A 380 -18.52 -7.38 14.01
CA ALA A 380 -19.48 -6.29 13.83
C ALA A 380 -18.92 -4.91 14.22
N GLN A 381 -18.11 -4.83 15.28
CA GLN A 381 -17.45 -3.56 15.68
C GLN A 381 -16.40 -3.14 14.64
N ARG A 382 -15.60 -4.07 14.12
CA ARG A 382 -14.62 -3.79 13.05
C ARG A 382 -15.32 -3.33 11.76
N GLN A 383 -16.41 -3.99 11.36
CA GLN A 383 -17.23 -3.57 10.22
C GLN A 383 -17.81 -2.16 10.43
N ALA A 384 -18.28 -1.84 11.64
CA ALA A 384 -18.78 -0.51 11.96
C ALA A 384 -17.68 0.57 11.86
N LEU A 385 -16.44 0.26 12.26
CA LEU A 385 -15.30 1.16 12.05
C LEU A 385 -15.04 1.39 10.55
N MET A 386 -15.00 0.33 9.74
CA MET A 386 -14.81 0.44 8.29
C MET A 386 -15.87 1.32 7.62
N VAL A 387 -17.14 1.17 8.01
CA VAL A 387 -18.23 2.01 7.49
C VAL A 387 -18.08 3.46 7.95
N LYS A 388 -17.75 3.68 9.23
CA LYS A 388 -17.65 5.02 9.82
C LYS A 388 -16.47 5.83 9.26
N THR A 389 -15.39 5.17 8.85
CA THR A 389 -14.18 5.84 8.33
C THR A 389 -14.05 5.80 6.81
N ALA A 390 -14.99 5.13 6.13
CA ALA A 390 -15.01 5.06 4.68
C ALA A 390 -15.09 6.46 4.04
N LEU A 391 -14.49 6.59 2.86
CA LEU A 391 -14.60 7.80 2.07
C LEU A 391 -16.06 8.10 1.68
N PRO A 392 -16.38 9.37 1.36
CA PRO A 392 -17.60 9.71 0.62
C PRO A 392 -17.72 8.91 -0.69
N ALA A 393 -18.95 8.60 -1.10
CA ALA A 393 -19.22 7.92 -2.36
C ALA A 393 -18.94 8.81 -3.57
N GLY A 394 -18.80 8.23 -4.77
CA GLY A 394 -18.75 8.97 -6.03
C GLY A 394 -17.35 9.26 -6.56
N TYR A 395 -16.29 8.89 -5.84
CA TYR A 395 -14.94 8.91 -6.41
C TYR A 395 -14.78 7.82 -7.49
N PRO A 396 -13.87 8.01 -8.46
CA PRO A 396 -13.63 7.03 -9.51
C PRO A 396 -13.36 5.62 -8.94
N LEU A 397 -13.76 4.60 -9.71
CA LEU A 397 -13.73 3.18 -9.35
C LEU A 397 -14.77 2.70 -8.33
N SER A 398 -15.60 3.58 -7.77
CA SER A 398 -16.66 3.17 -6.83
C SER A 398 -17.75 2.30 -7.47
N GLY A 399 -17.91 2.36 -8.79
CA GLY A 399 -18.83 1.47 -9.52
C GLY A 399 -20.27 1.52 -9.05
N THR A 400 -21.02 0.44 -9.27
CA THR A 400 -22.42 0.31 -8.85
C THR A 400 -22.69 -0.91 -7.98
N THR A 401 -21.71 -1.81 -7.83
CA THR A 401 -21.85 -2.98 -6.97
C THR A 401 -21.41 -2.66 -5.54
N PRO A 402 -21.95 -3.38 -4.53
CA PRO A 402 -21.50 -3.24 -3.14
C PRO A 402 -19.99 -3.37 -2.95
N ASP A 403 -19.36 -4.33 -3.64
CA ASP A 403 -17.92 -4.58 -3.54
C ASP A 403 -17.10 -3.43 -4.12
N GLN A 404 -17.50 -2.90 -5.29
CA GLN A 404 -16.86 -1.73 -5.89
C GLN A 404 -16.92 -0.52 -4.97
N GLN A 405 -18.10 -0.27 -4.39
CA GLN A 405 -18.31 0.82 -3.45
C GLN A 405 -17.45 0.62 -2.19
N PHE A 406 -17.41 -0.59 -1.64
CA PHE A 406 -16.66 -0.86 -0.42
C PHE A 406 -15.15 -0.73 -0.61
N TRP A 407 -14.56 -1.49 -1.54
CA TRP A 407 -13.10 -1.55 -1.69
C TRP A 407 -12.50 -0.22 -2.15
N GLN A 408 -13.25 0.60 -2.92
CA GLN A 408 -12.80 1.94 -3.28
C GLN A 408 -12.72 2.87 -2.06
N ARG A 409 -13.66 2.72 -1.12
CA ARG A 409 -13.88 3.66 -0.01
C ARG A 409 -13.20 3.23 1.30
N LEU A 410 -12.70 1.99 1.39
CA LEU A 410 -12.10 1.41 2.59
C LEU A 410 -10.85 2.17 3.06
N ASN A 411 -10.94 2.79 4.23
CA ASN A 411 -9.84 3.52 4.88
C ASN A 411 -9.34 2.77 6.13
N LEU A 412 -8.46 1.77 5.91
CA LEU A 412 -7.90 0.94 6.99
C LEU A 412 -7.15 1.73 8.06
N PRO A 413 -6.22 2.68 7.74
CA PRO A 413 -5.52 3.44 8.77
C PRO A 413 -6.47 4.26 9.65
N ALA A 414 -7.51 4.88 9.06
CA ALA A 414 -8.51 5.61 9.84
C ALA A 414 -9.37 4.68 10.71
N ALA A 415 -9.76 3.51 10.19
CA ALA A 415 -10.51 2.52 10.96
C ALA A 415 -9.69 2.02 12.16
N TYR A 416 -8.41 1.70 11.93
CA TYR A 416 -7.45 1.32 12.97
C TYR A 416 -7.30 2.41 14.04
N ALA A 417 -7.01 3.66 13.63
CA ALA A 417 -6.84 4.77 14.56
C ALA A 417 -8.10 5.00 15.41
N LEU A 418 -9.28 4.97 14.78
CA LEU A 418 -10.54 5.14 15.50
C LEU A 418 -10.81 4.00 16.50
N GLY A 419 -10.46 2.76 16.16
CA GLY A 419 -10.58 1.61 17.05
C GLY A 419 -9.64 1.66 18.26
N HIS A 420 -8.43 2.20 18.08
CA HIS A 420 -7.45 2.36 19.17
C HIS A 420 -7.78 3.50 20.14
N HIS A 421 -8.47 4.56 19.69
CA HIS A 421 -8.88 5.67 20.55
C HIS A 421 -10.20 5.41 21.31
N ALA A 422 -10.92 4.33 21.01
CA ALA A 422 -12.21 4.00 21.62
C ALA A 422 -12.10 3.20 22.94
N HIS A 423 -10.86 2.89 23.36
CA HIS A 423 -10.50 2.14 24.56
C HIS A 423 -9.33 2.84 25.26
#